data_AF-A0A5B8ZAH3-F1
#
_entry.id   AF-A0A5B8ZAH3-F1
#
_cell.length_a   1.000
_cell.length_b   1.000
_cell.length_c   1.000
_cell.angle_alpha   90.00
_cell.angle_beta   90.00
_cell.angle_gamma   90.00
#
_symmetry.space_group_name_H-M   'P 1'
#
loop_
_entity.id
_entity.type
_entity.pdbx_description
1 polymer ?
#
loop_
_entity_poly.entity_id
_entity_poly.type
_entity_poly.pdbx_seq_one_letter_code
_entity_poly.pdbx_strand_id
1 'polypeptide(L)' 'MRAWLMIAFQTIKVFVLFTGCTILFYYGIMWLNEEYQDYHRYDEPKGAAVKVSASANSSEPFNWLDRLILFYLNGE' A
#
# COMPACT_ATOMS: atom_id res chain seq x y z
N MET A 1 14.80 27.92 26.52
CA MET A 1 15.18 27.92 25.08
C MET A 1 16.23 26.85 24.74
N ARG A 2 17.31 26.68 25.50
CA ARG A 2 18.37 25.67 25.20
C ARG A 2 17.90 24.20 25.20
N ALA A 3 16.97 23.82 26.07
CA ALA A 3 16.44 22.46 26.13
C ALA A 3 15.72 22.02 24.84
N TRP A 4 14.99 22.94 24.21
CA TRP A 4 14.29 22.70 22.94
C TRP A 4 15.25 22.48 21.78
N LEU A 5 16.38 23.20 21.76
CA LEU A 5 17.43 22.99 20.75
C LEU A 5 18.10 21.63 20.89
N MET A 6 18.33 21.16 22.13
CA MET A 6 18.87 19.82 22.37
C MET A 6 17.91 18.72 21.91
N ILE A 7 16.62 18.85 22.22
CA ILE A 7 15.59 17.89 21.78
C ILE A 7 15.52 17.86 20.25
N ALA A 8 15.47 19.03 19.60
CA ALA A 8 15.45 19.11 18.13
C ALA A 8 16.68 18.44 17.50
N PHE A 9 17.86 18.61 18.08
CA PHE A 9 19.09 17.97 17.58
C PHE A 9 19.07 16.44 17.74
N GLN A 10 18.49 15.94 18.83
CA GLN A 10 18.31 14.49 19.03
C GLN A 10 17.28 13.93 18.04
N THR A 11 16.15 14.61 17.83
CA THR A 11 15.14 14.21 16.84
C THR A 11 15.71 14.20 15.43
N ILE A 12 16.52 15.20 15.05
CA ILE A 12 17.18 15.23 13.74
C ILE A 12 18.11 14.03 13.55
N LYS A 13 18.87 13.62 14.57
CA LYS A 13 19.73 12.42 14.48
C LYS A 13 18.91 11.16 14.21
N VAL A 14 17.80 10.97 14.94
CA VAL A 14 16.91 9.83 14.73
C VAL A 14 16.24 9.90 13.36
N PHE A 15 15.85 11.09 12.92
CA PHE A 15 15.24 11.32 11.61
C PHE A 15 16.22 10.99 10.46
N VAL A 16 17.49 11.37 10.58
CA VAL A 16 18.52 11.03 9.59
C VAL A 16 18.76 9.52 9.55
N LEU A 17 18.84 8.86 10.70
CA LEU A 17 18.99 7.41 10.78
C LEU A 17 17.78 6.69 10.15
N PHE A 18 16.57 7.16 10.46
CA PHE A 18 15.33 6.64 9.90
C PHE A 18 15.33 6.81 8.37
N THR A 19 15.60 8.01 7.88
CA THR A 19 15.63 8.32 6.45
C THR A 19 16.67 7.48 5.71
N GLY A 20 17.88 7.34 6.26
CA GLY A 20 18.91 6.46 5.70
C GLY A 20 18.46 5.01 5.62
N CYS A 21 17.80 4.51 6.67
CA CYS A 21 17.22 3.18 6.71
C CYS A 21 16.11 3.01 5.64
N THR A 22 15.21 4.00 5.52
CA THR A 22 14.15 4.00 4.49
C THR A 22 14.72 3.95 3.08
N ILE A 23 15.77 4.72 2.81
CA ILE A 23 16.44 4.74 1.51
C ILE A 23 17.10 3.38 1.22
N LEU A 24 17.79 2.79 2.19
CA LEU A 24 18.40 1.46 2.05
C LEU A 24 17.34 0.39 1.74
N PHE A 25 16.21 0.39 2.46
CA PHE A 25 15.12 -0.53 2.18
C PHE A 25 14.46 -0.28 0.83
N TYR A 26 14.27 0.99 0.44
CA TYR A 26 13.72 1.34 -0.87
C TYR A 26 14.56 0.76 -2.00
N TYR A 27 15.88 0.97 -1.96
CA TYR A 27 16.78 0.39 -2.96
C TYR A 27 16.88 -1.12 -2.86
N GLY A 28 16.84 -1.70 -1.66
CA GLY A 28 16.81 -3.16 -1.47
C GLY A 28 15.56 -3.80 -2.08
N ILE A 29 14.38 -3.19 -1.88
CA ILE A 29 13.12 -3.64 -2.48
C ILE A 29 13.15 -3.41 -3.99
N MET A 30 13.66 -2.27 -4.46
CA MET A 30 13.78 -1.99 -5.90
C MET A 30 14.67 -3.03 -6.59
N TRP A 31 15.81 -3.36 -6.00
CA TRP A 31 16.71 -4.40 -6.50
C TRP A 31 16.06 -5.79 -6.49
N LEU A 32 15.36 -6.13 -5.40
CA LEU A 32 14.58 -7.37 -5.33
C LEU A 32 13.44 -7.41 -6.35
N ASN A 33 12.80 -6.27 -6.64
CA ASN A 33 11.71 -6.16 -7.60
C ASN A 33 12.23 -6.31 -9.03
N GLU A 34 13.38 -5.74 -9.38
CA GLU A 34 14.02 -5.96 -10.69
C GLU A 34 14.27 -7.45 -10.95
N GLU A 35 14.74 -8.19 -9.95
CA GLU A 35 14.90 -9.65 -10.02
C GLU A 35 13.54 -10.39 -10.15
N TYR A 36 12.47 -9.84 -9.58
CA TYR A 36 11.12 -10.41 -9.65
C TYR A 36 10.39 -10.09 -10.96
N GLN A 37 10.68 -8.95 -11.60
CA GLN A 37 10.08 -8.51 -12.86
C GLN A 37 10.55 -9.35 -14.05
N ASP A 38 11.75 -9.91 -14.00
CA ASP A 38 12.26 -10.81 -15.06
C ASP A 38 11.55 -12.18 -15.08
N TYR A 39 10.75 -12.47 -14.04
CA TYR A 39 9.88 -13.63 -13.99
C TYR A 39 8.59 -13.38 -14.82
N HIS A 40 8.71 -13.38 -16.15
CA HIS A 40 7.59 -13.43 -17.11
C HIS A 40 6.76 -14.72 -16.96
N ARG A 41 5.97 -14.85 -15.89
CA ARG A 41 5.25 -16.11 -15.60
C ARG A 41 3.85 -16.21 -16.20
N TYR A 42 3.28 -15.15 -16.74
CA TYR A 42 1.94 -15.21 -17.30
C TYR A 42 1.84 -14.38 -18.58
N ASP A 43 1.66 -15.07 -19.71
CA ASP A 43 1.10 -14.48 -20.92
C ASP A 43 -0.29 -13.92 -20.60
N GLU A 44 -0.65 -12.78 -21.19
CA GLU A 44 -1.99 -12.20 -21.06
C GLU A 44 -3.07 -13.25 -21.38
N PRO A 45 -4.10 -13.42 -20.53
CA PRO A 45 -5.15 -14.38 -20.79
C PRO A 45 -5.91 -14.00 -22.07
N LYS A 46 -5.89 -14.87 -23.07
CA LYS A 46 -6.64 -14.75 -24.33
C LYS A 46 -8.15 -14.97 -24.18
N GLY A 47 -8.76 -14.46 -23.11
CA GLY A 47 -10.17 -14.66 -22.79
C GLY A 47 -10.83 -13.33 -22.46
N ALA A 48 -11.95 -13.03 -23.14
CA ALA A 48 -12.74 -11.84 -22.87
C ALA A 48 -13.16 -11.81 -21.39
N ALA A 49 -12.55 -10.91 -20.61
CA ALA A 49 -12.91 -10.69 -19.23
C ALA A 49 -14.36 -10.19 -19.18
N VAL A 50 -15.29 -11.07 -18.82
CA VAL A 50 -16.68 -10.69 -18.58
C VAL A 50 -16.67 -9.76 -17.37
N LYS A 51 -16.87 -8.47 -17.62
CA LYS A 51 -17.08 -7.47 -16.58
C LYS A 51 -18.41 -7.78 -15.89
N VAL A 52 -18.36 -8.56 -14.82
CA VAL A 52 -19.49 -8.74 -13.89
C VAL A 52 -19.57 -7.48 -13.02
N SER A 53 -19.82 -6.33 -13.65
CA SER A 53 -20.37 -5.20 -12.92
C SER A 53 -21.79 -5.60 -12.58
N ALA A 54 -22.02 -5.92 -11.29
CA ALA A 54 -23.33 -6.18 -10.73
C ALA A 54 -24.25 -5.00 -11.06
N SER A 55 -25.02 -5.15 -12.14
CA SER A 55 -26.13 -4.26 -12.46
C SER A 55 -27.31 -4.75 -11.66
N ALA A 56 -27.30 -4.45 -10.35
CA ALA A 56 -28.48 -4.56 -9.50
C ALA A 56 -28.81 -3.15 -9.00
N ASN A 57 -29.76 -2.54 -9.70
CA ASN A 57 -30.52 -1.40 -9.20
C ASN A 57 -31.08 -1.72 -7.82
N SER A 58 -30.64 -1.01 -6.78
CA SER A 58 -31.47 -0.78 -5.60
C SER A 58 -31.00 0.49 -4.90
N SER A 59 -31.84 1.50 -5.06
CA SER A 59 -31.98 2.72 -4.28
C SER A 59 -32.06 2.44 -2.77
N GLU A 60 -30.91 2.22 -2.14
CA GLU A 60 -30.72 2.18 -0.68
C GLU A 60 -29.62 3.18 -0.31
N PRO A 61 -29.72 3.91 0.81
CA PRO A 61 -28.73 4.89 1.19
C PRO A 61 -27.39 4.18 1.41
N PHE A 62 -26.38 4.56 0.62
CA PHE A 62 -25.03 4.02 0.68
C PHE A 62 -24.44 4.15 2.09
N ASN A 63 -24.61 3.13 2.92
CA ASN A 63 -24.05 3.09 4.26
C ASN A 63 -22.66 2.43 4.21
N TRP A 64 -21.64 3.27 4.14
CA TRP A 64 -20.23 2.87 4.02
C TRP A 64 -19.75 1.94 5.16
N LEU A 65 -20.39 2.00 6.33
CA LEU A 65 -20.11 1.14 7.48
C LEU A 65 -20.49 -0.33 7.22
N ASP A 66 -21.65 -0.55 6.59
CA ASP A 66 -22.09 -1.91 6.26
C ASP A 66 -21.12 -2.57 5.28
N ARG A 67 -20.55 -1.77 4.37
CA ARG A 67 -19.51 -2.24 3.44
C ARG A 67 -18.21 -2.63 4.15
N LEU A 68 -17.79 -1.88 5.17
CA LEU A 68 -16.63 -2.20 6.00
C LEU A 68 -16.81 -3.51 6.79
N ILE A 69 -18.01 -3.70 7.38
CA ILE A 69 -18.35 -4.92 8.11
C ILE A 69 -18.39 -6.12 7.15
N LEU A 70 -18.98 -5.94 5.97
CA LEU A 70 -19.01 -6.98 4.94
C LEU A 70 -17.60 -7.36 4.48
N PHE A 71 -16.70 -6.38 4.33
CA PHE A 71 -15.29 -6.60 4.03
C PHE A 71 -14.58 -7.40 5.12
N TYR A 72 -14.86 -7.10 6.38
CA TYR A 72 -14.29 -7.83 7.51
C TYR A 72 -14.78 -9.27 7.60
N LEU A 73 -16.09 -9.50 7.37
CA LEU A 73 -16.70 -10.82 7.47
C LEU A 73 -16.39 -11.71 6.27
N ASN A 74 -16.51 -11.15 5.07
CA ASN A 74 -16.39 -11.92 3.84
C ASN A 74 -14.97 -11.96 3.30
N GLY A 75 -14.10 -11.01 3.70
CA GLY A 75 -12.70 -10.90 3.30
C GLY A 75 -12.52 -11.16 1.81
N GLU A 76 -12.57 -10.12 0.97
CA GLU A 76 -12.37 -10.33 -0.47
C GLU A 76 -11.17 -11.22 -0.80
#